data_AF-A0A2N2HU04-F1
#
_entry.id   AF-A0A2N2HU04-F1
#
_cell.length_a   1.000
_cell.length_b   1.000
_cell.length_c   1.000
_cell.angle_alpha   90.00
_cell.angle_beta   90.00
_cell.angle_gamma   90.00
#
_symmetry.space_group_name_H-M   'P 1'
#
loop_
_entity.id
_entity.type
_entity.pdbx_description
1 polymer ?
#
loop_
_entity_poly.entity_id
_entity_poly.type
_entity_poly.pdbx_seq_one_letter_code
_entity_poly.pdbx_strand_id
1 'polypeptide(L)'
;ANLGFDQEQPTVNQPADLPSLSDARALAHKEVDDPDLRALPGPPKRQRTLAAALMIITAVAACAMCWALRSEVLYATSKPFPVALGDLATLDLSTVQPDQYVEARGLLGTAGAVRYARPLEGDSFRLQPVAGTSRVWVEIRIPEGMEGPRFVPPGDFTGRLVPFSQAGLRHAGVARSVAQQTGQSIPVDGWLLVDGASPRASRWAVALFALFGFFALWNVVNVIRILRPVR
;
A
#
# COMPACT_ATOMS: atom_id res chain seq x y z
N ALA A 1 -25.65 -65.23 63.50
CA ALA A 1 -24.66 -64.43 62.76
C ALA A 1 -24.74 -64.82 61.29
N ASN A 2 -25.25 -63.94 60.44
CA ASN A 2 -25.13 -64.03 58.99
C ASN A 2 -25.09 -62.59 58.46
N LEU A 3 -23.98 -62.25 57.82
CA LEU A 3 -23.66 -60.94 57.27
C LEU A 3 -24.31 -60.84 55.88
N GLY A 4 -25.33 -59.98 55.75
CA GLY A 4 -25.89 -59.59 54.46
C GLY A 4 -25.17 -58.35 53.95
N PHE A 5 -24.32 -58.52 52.94
CA PHE A 5 -23.76 -57.43 52.16
C PHE A 5 -24.83 -56.93 51.18
N ASP A 6 -25.39 -55.74 51.42
CA ASP A 6 -26.16 -55.01 50.42
C ASP A 6 -25.17 -54.35 49.45
N GLN A 7 -25.05 -54.92 48.24
CA GLN A 7 -24.40 -54.25 47.11
C GLN A 7 -25.40 -53.29 46.46
N GLU A 8 -25.22 -51.99 46.68
CA GLU A 8 -25.79 -50.95 45.81
C GLU A 8 -25.16 -51.08 44.42
N GLN A 9 -25.95 -51.55 43.44
CA GLN A 9 -25.60 -51.44 42.03
C GLN A 9 -25.69 -49.98 41.60
N PRO A 10 -24.66 -49.42 40.91
CA PRO A 10 -24.77 -48.09 40.33
C PRO A 10 -25.78 -48.12 39.18
N THR A 11 -26.82 -47.29 39.28
CA THR A 11 -27.73 -46.99 38.17
C THR A 11 -26.92 -46.47 36.99
N VAL A 12 -26.80 -47.29 35.95
CA VAL A 12 -26.27 -46.92 34.65
C VAL A 12 -27.12 -45.76 34.13
N ASN A 13 -26.53 -44.56 34.05
CA ASN A 13 -27.14 -43.43 33.36
C ASN A 13 -27.44 -43.84 31.92
N GLN A 14 -28.73 -44.00 31.64
CA GLN A 14 -29.28 -44.22 30.31
C GLN A 14 -28.80 -43.08 29.40
N PRO A 15 -28.26 -43.37 28.19
CA PRO A 15 -27.83 -42.31 27.29
C PRO A 15 -29.06 -41.45 26.96
N ALA A 16 -28.95 -40.13 27.13
CA ALA A 16 -30.00 -39.20 26.74
C ALA A 16 -30.38 -39.48 25.29
N ASP A 17 -31.64 -39.86 25.05
CA ASP A 17 -32.18 -40.12 23.72
C ASP A 17 -31.89 -38.90 22.84
N LEU A 18 -30.92 -39.04 21.94
CA LEU A 18 -30.64 -38.02 20.95
C LEU A 18 -31.87 -37.95 20.03
N PRO A 19 -32.45 -36.77 19.81
CA PRO A 19 -33.64 -36.63 18.98
C PRO A 19 -33.38 -37.26 17.62
N SER A 20 -34.35 -38.04 17.14
CA SER A 20 -34.25 -38.67 15.84
C SER A 20 -34.07 -37.58 14.77
N LEU A 21 -33.44 -37.90 13.62
CA LEU A 21 -33.30 -36.93 12.51
C LEU A 21 -34.66 -36.39 12.05
N SER A 22 -35.73 -37.14 12.24
CA SER A 22 -37.12 -36.71 12.05
C SER A 22 -37.56 -35.66 13.08
N ASP A 23 -37.24 -35.85 14.35
CA ASP A 23 -37.56 -34.89 15.42
C ASP A 23 -36.75 -33.61 15.26
N ALA A 24 -35.46 -33.72 14.88
CA ALA A 24 -34.62 -32.57 14.59
C ALA A 24 -35.16 -31.76 13.39
N ARG A 25 -35.66 -32.43 12.34
CA ARG A 25 -36.31 -31.74 11.20
C ARG A 25 -37.66 -31.13 11.58
N ALA A 26 -38.45 -31.79 12.41
CA ALA A 26 -39.73 -31.27 12.88
C ALA A 26 -39.55 -30.04 13.78
N LEU A 27 -38.54 -30.05 14.65
CA LEU A 27 -38.15 -28.92 15.49
C LEU A 27 -37.64 -27.76 14.62
N ALA A 28 -36.78 -28.02 13.63
CA ALA A 28 -36.31 -26.99 12.69
C ALA A 28 -37.46 -26.37 11.89
N HIS A 29 -38.46 -27.16 11.47
CA HIS A 29 -39.65 -26.63 10.80
C HIS A 29 -40.52 -25.78 11.73
N LYS A 30 -40.68 -26.19 12.99
CA LYS A 30 -41.42 -25.43 14.00
C LYS A 30 -40.73 -24.11 14.36
N GLU A 31 -39.40 -24.10 14.40
CA GLU A 31 -38.58 -22.89 14.60
C GLU A 31 -38.73 -21.91 13.43
N VAL A 32 -38.85 -22.40 12.19
CA VAL A 32 -39.09 -21.56 10.99
C VAL A 32 -40.49 -20.91 10.98
N ASP A 33 -41.47 -21.52 11.65
CA ASP A 33 -42.86 -21.04 11.74
C ASP A 33 -43.22 -20.41 13.09
N ASP A 34 -42.21 -20.10 13.92
CA ASP A 34 -42.40 -19.50 15.24
C ASP A 34 -42.96 -18.06 15.12
N PRO A 35 -44.18 -17.78 15.64
CA PRO A 35 -44.77 -16.45 15.61
C PRO A 35 -43.92 -15.40 16.34
N ASP A 36 -43.14 -15.80 17.35
CA ASP A 36 -42.28 -14.89 18.11
C ASP A 36 -41.09 -14.42 17.27
N LEU A 37 -40.57 -15.26 16.36
CA LEU A 37 -39.52 -14.87 15.41
C LEU A 37 -40.03 -13.94 14.30
N ARG A 38 -41.31 -14.05 13.91
CA ARG A 38 -41.97 -13.12 12.97
C ARG A 38 -42.29 -11.77 13.60
N ALA A 39 -42.50 -11.75 14.92
CA ALA A 39 -42.73 -10.53 15.68
C ALA A 39 -41.46 -9.70 15.88
N LEU A 40 -40.28 -10.26 15.60
CA LEU A 40 -39.03 -9.53 15.66
C LEU A 40 -39.03 -8.36 14.65
N PRO A 41 -38.58 -7.17 15.07
CA PRO A 41 -38.46 -6.03 14.16
C PRO A 41 -37.55 -6.41 13.00
N GLY A 42 -37.99 -6.09 11.77
CA GLY A 42 -37.23 -6.41 10.57
C GLY A 42 -35.81 -5.83 10.62
N PRO A 43 -34.84 -6.47 9.96
CA PRO A 43 -33.44 -6.07 10.05
C PRO A 43 -33.25 -4.59 9.63
N PRO A 44 -32.38 -3.82 10.30
CA PRO A 44 -32.25 -2.38 10.07
C PRO A 44 -31.68 -2.08 8.68
N LYS A 45 -32.57 -1.89 7.71
CA LYS A 45 -32.23 -1.72 6.28
C LYS A 45 -31.29 -0.54 6.04
N ARG A 46 -31.48 0.59 6.74
CA ARG A 46 -30.64 1.80 6.62
C ARG A 46 -29.21 1.60 7.09
N GLN A 47 -29.01 0.86 8.18
CA GLN A 47 -27.68 0.54 8.71
C GLN A 47 -26.94 -0.38 7.74
N ARG A 48 -27.66 -1.38 7.18
CA ARG A 48 -27.12 -2.29 6.17
C ARG A 48 -26.67 -1.56 4.91
N THR A 49 -27.47 -0.62 4.40
CA THR A 49 -27.11 0.19 3.22
C THR A 49 -25.91 1.10 3.49
N LEU A 50 -25.87 1.73 4.68
CA LEU A 50 -24.75 2.61 5.05
C LEU A 50 -23.45 1.84 5.21
N ALA A 51 -23.49 0.67 5.85
CA ALA A 51 -22.34 -0.22 5.96
C ALA A 51 -21.85 -0.68 4.59
N ALA A 52 -22.76 -1.11 3.70
CA ALA A 52 -22.44 -1.50 2.33
C ALA A 52 -21.77 -0.35 1.55
N ALA A 53 -22.33 0.86 1.62
CA ALA A 53 -21.77 2.03 0.95
C ALA A 53 -20.36 2.35 1.46
N LEU A 54 -20.15 2.33 2.78
CA LEU A 54 -18.84 2.59 3.37
C LEU A 54 -17.81 1.54 2.92
N MET A 55 -18.16 0.26 2.96
CA MET A 55 -17.26 -0.82 2.49
C MET A 55 -16.91 -0.68 1.01
N ILE A 56 -17.86 -0.29 0.16
CA ILE A 56 -17.60 -0.03 -1.26
C ILE A 56 -16.60 1.12 -1.42
N ILE A 57 -16.80 2.23 -0.72
CA ILE A 57 -15.88 3.39 -0.75
C ILE A 57 -14.49 2.97 -0.28
N THR A 58 -14.39 2.23 0.82
CA THR A 58 -13.11 1.70 1.33
C THR A 58 -12.44 0.77 0.33
N ALA A 59 -13.20 -0.12 -0.33
CA ALA A 59 -12.65 -1.00 -1.35
C ALA A 59 -12.08 -0.22 -2.55
N VAL A 60 -12.81 0.79 -3.03
CA VAL A 60 -12.35 1.67 -4.12
C VAL A 60 -11.08 2.42 -3.72
N ALA A 61 -11.05 2.99 -2.51
CA ALA A 61 -9.87 3.68 -2.00
C ALA A 61 -8.66 2.74 -1.87
N ALA A 62 -8.86 1.54 -1.35
CA ALA A 62 -7.80 0.53 -1.24
C ALA A 62 -7.27 0.10 -2.62
N CYS A 63 -8.16 -0.12 -3.60
CA CYS A 63 -7.76 -0.40 -4.99
C CYS A 63 -6.96 0.76 -5.60
N ALA A 64 -7.38 2.01 -5.36
CA ALA A 64 -6.64 3.19 -5.81
C ALA A 64 -5.25 3.26 -5.19
N MET A 65 -5.10 2.91 -3.90
CA MET A 65 -3.80 2.84 -3.23
C MET A 65 -2.91 1.72 -3.80
N CYS A 66 -3.45 0.53 -4.09
CA CYS A 66 -2.71 -0.52 -4.79
C CYS A 66 -2.21 -0.03 -6.16
N TRP A 67 -3.07 0.66 -6.91
CA TRP A 67 -2.68 1.24 -8.20
C TRP A 67 -1.57 2.28 -8.06
N ALA A 68 -1.64 3.15 -7.05
CA ALA A 68 -0.62 4.16 -6.78
C ALA A 68 0.73 3.55 -6.36
N LEU A 69 0.72 2.42 -5.66
CA LEU A 69 1.93 1.73 -5.18
C LEU A 69 2.56 0.78 -6.21
N ARG A 70 1.92 0.56 -7.37
CA ARG A 70 2.37 -0.46 -8.34
C ARG A 70 3.81 -0.28 -8.80
N SER A 71 4.25 0.96 -9.07
CA SER A 71 5.63 1.22 -9.52
C SER A 71 6.65 0.99 -8.40
N GLU A 72 6.30 1.34 -7.16
CA GLU A 72 7.14 1.05 -5.99
C GLU A 72 7.28 -0.45 -5.76
N VAL A 73 6.21 -1.23 -5.95
CA VAL A 73 6.24 -2.69 -5.83
C VAL A 73 7.11 -3.30 -6.91
N LEU A 74 6.91 -2.90 -8.18
CA LEU A 74 7.74 -3.37 -9.29
C LEU A 74 9.22 -3.05 -9.04
N TYR A 75 9.53 -1.82 -8.65
CA TYR A 75 10.87 -1.40 -8.31
C TYR A 75 11.46 -2.19 -7.14
N ALA A 76 10.69 -2.44 -6.08
CA ALA A 76 11.15 -3.21 -4.92
C ALA A 76 11.52 -4.67 -5.25
N THR A 77 10.91 -5.22 -6.31
CA THR A 77 11.19 -6.57 -6.82
C THR A 77 12.26 -6.61 -7.91
N SER A 78 12.81 -5.46 -8.30
CA SER A 78 13.85 -5.37 -9.32
C SER A 78 15.21 -5.91 -8.84
N LYS A 79 16.16 -6.03 -9.77
CA LYS A 79 17.51 -6.52 -9.46
C LYS A 79 18.18 -5.60 -8.43
N PRO A 80 18.84 -6.15 -7.40
CA PRO A 80 19.44 -5.35 -6.33
C PRO A 80 20.79 -4.72 -6.72
N PHE A 81 21.30 -4.98 -7.93
CA PHE A 81 22.57 -4.47 -8.40
C PHE A 81 22.36 -3.28 -9.34
N PRO A 82 23.07 -2.16 -9.12
CA PRO A 82 22.91 -0.98 -9.96
C PRO A 82 23.47 -1.24 -11.36
N VAL A 83 22.78 -0.69 -12.37
CA VAL A 83 23.27 -0.64 -13.75
C VAL A 83 24.11 0.62 -13.93
N ALA A 84 25.36 0.49 -14.35
CA ALA A 84 26.22 1.63 -14.62
C ALA A 84 25.76 2.35 -15.90
N LEU A 85 25.36 3.62 -15.76
CA LEU A 85 24.92 4.48 -16.88
C LEU A 85 26.00 5.47 -17.34
N GLY A 86 27.04 5.68 -16.55
CA GLY A 86 28.10 6.65 -16.87
C GLY A 86 27.67 8.09 -16.57
N ASP A 87 27.99 9.03 -17.46
CA ASP A 87 27.74 10.45 -17.27
C ASP A 87 26.30 10.84 -17.66
N LEU A 88 25.57 11.40 -16.69
CA LEU A 88 24.19 11.89 -16.83
C LEU A 88 24.06 13.04 -17.82
N ALA A 89 25.12 13.84 -18.02
CA ALA A 89 25.07 14.98 -18.94
C ALA A 89 24.95 14.54 -20.40
N THR A 90 25.54 13.39 -20.76
CA THR A 90 25.58 12.84 -22.12
C THR A 90 24.68 11.62 -22.31
N LEU A 91 23.89 11.28 -21.29
CA LEU A 91 23.07 10.07 -21.28
C LEU A 91 21.97 10.12 -22.35
N ASP A 92 21.93 9.10 -23.21
CA ASP A 92 20.81 8.90 -24.12
C ASP A 92 19.62 8.26 -23.40
N LEU A 93 18.71 9.12 -22.94
CA LEU A 93 17.50 8.75 -22.21
C LEU A 93 16.53 7.85 -23.02
N SER A 94 16.68 7.75 -24.35
CA SER A 94 15.83 6.87 -25.16
C SER A 94 16.19 5.39 -25.00
N THR A 95 17.42 5.11 -24.54
CA THR A 95 17.93 3.74 -24.32
C THR A 95 17.71 3.24 -22.90
N VAL A 96 17.31 4.14 -21.99
CA VAL A 96 17.19 3.86 -20.55
C VAL A 96 15.79 3.38 -20.23
N GLN A 97 15.68 2.28 -19.48
CA GLN A 97 14.37 1.84 -19.02
C GLN A 97 13.96 2.61 -17.76
N PRO A 98 12.67 2.96 -17.62
CA PRO A 98 12.17 3.60 -16.41
C PRO A 98 12.26 2.66 -15.21
N ASP A 99 12.31 3.25 -14.01
CA ASP A 99 12.30 2.52 -12.73
C ASP A 99 13.46 1.52 -12.58
N GLN A 100 14.65 1.92 -13.01
CA GLN A 100 15.87 1.14 -12.84
C GLN A 100 16.70 1.61 -11.65
N TYR A 101 17.38 0.64 -11.01
CA TYR A 101 18.43 0.93 -10.04
C TYR A 101 19.74 1.14 -10.79
N VAL A 102 20.33 2.32 -10.66
CA VAL A 102 21.43 2.76 -11.52
C VAL A 102 22.56 3.37 -10.70
N GLU A 103 23.76 3.32 -11.27
CA GLU A 103 24.93 4.07 -10.83
C GLU A 103 25.30 5.04 -11.95
N ALA A 104 25.41 6.32 -11.62
CA ALA A 104 25.67 7.36 -12.60
C ALA A 104 26.52 8.49 -12.00
N ARG A 105 27.15 9.27 -12.87
CA ARG A 105 27.97 10.43 -12.51
C ARG A 105 27.40 11.67 -13.14
N GLY A 106 27.59 12.81 -12.50
CA GLY A 106 27.18 14.07 -13.09
C GLY A 106 27.52 15.26 -12.20
N LEU A 107 27.83 16.38 -12.83
CA LEU A 107 27.99 17.63 -12.11
C LEU A 107 26.61 18.26 -11.92
N LEU A 108 26.27 18.67 -10.70
CA LEU A 108 24.98 19.30 -10.43
C LEU A 108 25.04 20.81 -10.63
N GLY A 109 24.05 21.32 -11.36
CA GLY A 109 23.81 22.74 -11.52
C GLY A 109 23.24 23.38 -10.25
N THR A 110 23.54 24.66 -10.08
CA THR A 110 22.97 25.51 -9.01
C THR A 110 21.73 26.27 -9.49
N ALA A 111 21.68 26.63 -10.79
CA ALA A 111 20.51 27.24 -11.39
C ALA A 111 19.34 26.25 -11.39
N GLY A 112 18.19 26.65 -10.86
CA GLY A 112 17.01 25.78 -10.75
C GLY A 112 17.03 24.83 -9.56
N ALA A 113 18.09 24.82 -8.75
CA ALA A 113 18.15 24.01 -7.55
C ALA A 113 17.07 24.44 -6.54
N VAL A 114 16.28 23.48 -6.06
CA VAL A 114 15.29 23.71 -5.01
C VAL A 114 15.55 22.85 -3.80
N ARG A 115 15.21 23.40 -2.65
CA ARG A 115 15.13 22.66 -1.40
C ARG A 115 13.66 22.49 -1.04
N TYR A 116 13.31 21.29 -0.60
CA TYR A 116 11.97 21.03 -0.08
C TYR A 116 12.01 19.97 1.03
N ALA A 117 10.93 19.87 1.78
CA ALA A 117 10.73 18.84 2.80
C ALA A 117 9.42 18.12 2.51
N ARG A 118 9.32 16.87 2.93
CA ARG A 118 8.09 16.10 2.81
C ARG A 118 7.35 16.08 4.15
N PRO A 119 6.02 16.18 4.16
CA PRO A 119 5.27 15.97 5.39
C PRO A 119 5.59 14.60 5.99
N LEU A 120 5.78 14.53 7.31
CA LEU A 120 6.06 13.30 8.06
C LEU A 120 7.45 12.69 7.82
N GLU A 121 8.37 13.37 7.13
CA GLU A 121 9.79 13.01 7.06
C GLU A 121 10.61 14.11 7.76
N GLY A 122 11.55 13.72 8.63
CA GLY A 122 12.45 14.67 9.31
C GLY A 122 13.58 15.19 8.42
N ASP A 123 13.79 14.56 7.27
CA ASP A 123 14.84 14.93 6.32
C ASP A 123 14.38 16.02 5.36
N SER A 124 15.35 16.74 4.81
CA SER A 124 15.12 17.61 3.66
C SER A 124 15.71 17.02 2.39
N PHE A 125 15.22 17.53 1.27
CA PHE A 125 15.59 17.07 -0.06
C PHE A 125 16.08 18.27 -0.87
N ARG A 126 17.17 18.07 -1.62
CA ARG A 126 17.62 19.00 -2.65
C ARG A 126 17.41 18.37 -4.00
N LEU A 127 16.68 19.06 -4.85
CA LEU A 127 16.53 18.70 -6.25
C LEU A 127 17.37 19.67 -7.08
N GLN A 128 18.27 19.14 -7.90
CA GLN A 128 19.17 19.94 -8.73
C GLN A 128 19.19 19.39 -10.16
N PRO A 129 19.25 20.26 -11.19
CA PRO A 129 19.45 19.79 -12.56
C PRO A 129 20.89 19.33 -12.74
N VAL A 130 21.13 18.38 -13.64
CA VAL A 130 22.48 18.00 -14.07
C VAL A 130 23.02 19.09 -15.00
N ALA A 131 24.24 19.57 -14.74
CA ALA A 131 24.90 20.54 -15.60
C ALA A 131 25.12 19.96 -17.01
N GLY A 132 24.81 20.74 -18.04
CA GLY A 132 24.88 20.30 -19.43
C GLY A 132 23.59 19.69 -19.98
N THR A 133 22.56 19.45 -19.16
CA THR A 133 21.26 18.96 -19.62
C THR A 133 20.10 19.52 -18.80
N SER A 134 19.00 19.90 -19.46
CA SER A 134 17.77 20.31 -18.77
C SER A 134 16.84 19.13 -18.45
N ARG A 135 17.15 17.94 -18.98
CA ARG A 135 16.27 16.78 -18.95
C ARG A 135 16.51 15.87 -17.75
N VAL A 136 17.67 15.94 -17.11
CA VAL A 136 18.00 15.07 -15.96
C VAL A 136 18.13 15.91 -14.70
N TRP A 137 17.43 15.49 -13.66
CA TRP A 137 17.47 16.09 -12.34
C TRP A 137 17.85 15.04 -11.31
N VAL A 138 18.60 15.45 -10.29
CA VAL A 138 19.03 14.58 -9.20
C VAL A 138 18.44 15.11 -7.90
N GLU A 139 17.75 14.22 -7.19
CA GLU A 139 17.30 14.44 -5.83
C GLU A 139 18.31 13.83 -4.86
N ILE A 140 18.77 14.64 -3.91
CA ILE A 140 19.65 14.23 -2.83
C ILE A 140 18.92 14.40 -1.51
N ARG A 141 18.92 13.33 -0.70
CA ARG A 141 18.44 13.36 0.67
C ARG A 141 19.49 13.99 1.58
N ILE A 142 19.06 14.94 2.40
CA ILE A 142 19.86 15.59 3.43
C ILE A 142 19.30 15.20 4.78
N PRO A 143 20.02 14.35 5.54
CA PRO A 143 19.61 13.98 6.88
C PRO A 143 19.42 15.21 7.78
N GLU A 144 18.48 15.11 8.71
CA GLU A 144 18.27 16.14 9.73
C GLU A 144 19.59 16.50 10.44
N GLY A 145 19.84 17.81 10.63
CA GLY A 145 21.08 18.30 11.26
C GLY A 145 22.31 18.39 10.34
N MET A 146 22.27 17.81 9.13
CA MET A 146 23.33 17.94 8.11
C MET A 146 23.09 19.12 7.15
N GLU A 147 22.16 20.01 7.50
CA GLU A 147 21.75 21.17 6.73
C GLU A 147 22.71 22.36 6.91
N GLY A 148 23.99 22.14 6.61
CA GLY A 148 25.02 23.17 6.75
C GLY A 148 25.21 24.04 5.49
N PRO A 149 25.78 25.26 5.63
CA PRO A 149 26.14 26.12 4.49
C PRO A 149 27.26 25.55 3.61
N ARG A 150 27.90 24.44 4.03
CA ARG A 150 28.99 23.75 3.33
C ARG A 150 28.57 22.44 2.67
N PHE A 151 27.27 22.21 2.45
CA PHE A 151 26.84 21.03 1.70
C PHE A 151 27.42 21.07 0.28
N VAL A 152 28.37 20.19 0.01
CA VAL A 152 28.94 19.96 -1.32
C VAL A 152 28.18 18.79 -1.94
N PRO A 153 27.46 18.99 -3.04
CA PRO A 153 26.74 17.90 -3.68
C PRO A 153 27.72 16.82 -4.17
N PRO A 154 27.41 15.53 -4.02
CA PRO A 154 28.22 14.47 -4.59
C PRO A 154 28.19 14.54 -6.12
N GLY A 155 29.20 13.94 -6.77
CA GLY A 155 29.27 13.79 -8.23
C GLY A 155 29.00 12.37 -8.72
N ASP A 156 29.00 11.41 -7.81
CA ASP A 156 28.63 10.01 -8.03
C ASP A 156 27.30 9.76 -7.31
N PHE A 157 26.37 9.11 -8.00
CA PHE A 157 25.02 8.85 -7.51
C PHE A 157 24.68 7.39 -7.70
N THR A 158 23.93 6.85 -6.75
CA THR A 158 23.42 5.48 -6.86
C THR A 158 22.00 5.43 -6.36
N GLY A 159 21.06 5.16 -7.25
CA GLY A 159 19.66 5.42 -6.95
C GLY A 159 18.68 4.95 -8.00
N ARG A 160 17.44 5.39 -7.86
CA ARG A 160 16.35 5.06 -8.79
C ARG A 160 16.26 6.13 -9.87
N LEU A 161 16.35 5.72 -11.13
CA LEU A 161 16.13 6.60 -12.27
C LEU A 161 14.71 6.38 -12.83
N VAL A 162 13.93 7.46 -12.88
CA VAL A 162 12.52 7.40 -13.26
C VAL A 162 12.10 8.67 -14.00
N PRO A 163 11.23 8.60 -15.02
CA PRO A 163 10.63 9.80 -15.60
C PRO A 163 9.82 10.57 -14.54
N PHE A 164 9.82 11.91 -14.59
CA PHE A 164 9.02 12.70 -13.64
C PHE A 164 7.53 12.34 -13.65
N SER A 165 7.00 11.96 -14.82
CA SER A 165 5.62 11.49 -14.98
C SER A 165 5.31 10.17 -14.26
N GLN A 166 6.35 9.41 -13.88
CA GLN A 166 6.24 8.09 -13.24
C GLN A 166 6.84 8.05 -11.83
N ALA A 167 7.39 9.16 -11.33
CA ALA A 167 8.05 9.26 -10.03
C ALA A 167 7.12 9.03 -8.81
N GLY A 168 5.82 8.82 -9.03
CA GLY A 168 4.86 8.43 -8.00
C GLY A 168 4.47 9.55 -7.05
N LEU A 169 3.69 9.19 -6.01
CA LEU A 169 3.09 10.16 -5.08
C LEU A 169 4.13 10.94 -4.26
N ARG A 170 5.28 10.34 -3.95
CA ARG A 170 6.35 10.99 -3.16
C ARG A 170 6.94 12.23 -3.82
N HIS A 171 6.87 12.28 -5.15
CA HIS A 171 7.39 13.38 -5.97
C HIS A 171 6.25 14.20 -6.61
N ALA A 172 5.00 13.94 -6.21
CA ALA A 172 3.86 14.69 -6.70
C ALA A 172 4.01 16.17 -6.31
N GLY A 173 3.94 17.05 -7.32
CA GLY A 173 4.06 18.50 -7.11
C GLY A 173 5.48 19.04 -7.02
N VAL A 174 6.52 18.20 -7.08
CA VAL A 174 7.92 18.65 -7.08
C VAL A 174 8.21 19.55 -8.29
N ALA A 175 7.80 19.14 -9.50
CA ALA A 175 7.96 19.96 -10.71
C ALA A 175 7.25 21.33 -10.61
N ARG A 176 6.08 21.36 -9.96
CA ARG A 176 5.36 22.62 -9.68
C ARG A 176 6.14 23.49 -8.70
N SER A 177 6.74 22.88 -7.68
CA SER A 177 7.55 23.58 -6.68
C SER A 177 8.80 24.20 -7.31
N VAL A 178 9.46 23.49 -8.23
CA VAL A 178 10.58 24.04 -9.03
C VAL A 178 10.14 25.28 -9.80
N ALA A 179 9.01 25.20 -10.52
CA ALA A 179 8.48 26.32 -11.28
C ALA A 179 8.13 27.52 -10.39
N GLN A 180 7.53 27.28 -9.22
CA GLN A 180 7.15 28.34 -8.29
C GLN A 180 8.36 29.01 -7.62
N GLN A 181 9.40 28.25 -7.26
CA GLN A 181 10.54 28.78 -6.52
C GLN A 181 11.61 29.41 -7.42
N THR A 182 11.77 28.90 -8.64
CA THR A 182 12.90 29.28 -9.51
C THR A 182 12.46 29.92 -10.83
N GLY A 183 11.18 29.84 -11.17
CA GLY A 183 10.66 30.26 -12.48
C GLY A 183 11.02 29.30 -13.63
N GLN A 184 11.75 28.21 -13.36
CA GLN A 184 12.13 27.22 -14.37
C GLN A 184 11.12 26.08 -14.43
N SER A 185 10.81 25.60 -15.63
CA SER A 185 10.00 24.40 -15.82
C SER A 185 10.87 23.16 -16.04
N ILE A 186 10.47 22.05 -15.43
CA ILE A 186 11.02 20.74 -15.77
C ILE A 186 10.37 20.30 -17.10
N PRO A 187 11.17 19.87 -18.10
CA PRO A 187 10.61 19.31 -19.33
C PRO A 187 9.66 18.15 -19.08
N VAL A 188 8.66 17.98 -19.95
CA VAL A 188 7.62 16.92 -19.82
C VAL A 188 8.24 15.51 -19.88
N ASP A 189 9.30 15.38 -20.65
CA ASP A 189 10.13 14.20 -20.83
C ASP A 189 11.36 14.18 -19.90
N GLY A 190 11.31 14.98 -18.82
CA GLY A 190 12.34 15.04 -17.81
C GLY A 190 12.41 13.77 -16.97
N TRP A 191 13.61 13.49 -16.48
CA TRP A 191 13.96 12.35 -15.66
C TRP A 191 14.48 12.80 -14.29
N LEU A 192 14.18 11.99 -13.30
CA LEU A 192 14.56 12.15 -11.91
C LEU A 192 15.42 10.96 -11.49
N LEU A 193 16.62 11.24 -11.00
CA LEU A 193 17.45 10.30 -10.26
C LEU A 193 17.29 10.56 -8.77
N VAL A 194 16.68 9.62 -8.05
CA VAL A 194 16.53 9.68 -6.60
C VAL A 194 17.73 9.00 -5.96
N ASP A 195 18.69 9.78 -5.49
CA ASP A 195 19.92 9.28 -4.89
C ASP A 195 19.66 8.52 -3.57
N GLY A 196 20.36 7.40 -3.38
CA GLY A 196 20.19 6.51 -2.23
C GLY A 196 18.92 5.64 -2.26
N ALA A 197 18.03 5.81 -3.24
CA ALA A 197 16.86 4.96 -3.39
C ALA A 197 17.28 3.61 -4.00
N SER A 198 17.41 2.58 -3.16
CA SER A 198 17.64 1.20 -3.61
C SER A 198 16.34 0.38 -3.65
N PRO A 199 16.27 -0.71 -4.44
CA PRO A 199 15.12 -1.61 -4.46
C PRO A 199 14.75 -2.14 -3.08
N ARG A 200 15.76 -2.37 -2.24
CA ARG A 200 15.58 -2.80 -0.84
C ARG A 200 14.83 -1.75 -0.02
N ALA A 201 15.16 -0.47 -0.20
CA ALA A 201 14.52 0.63 0.50
C ALA A 201 13.03 0.78 0.14
N SER A 202 12.58 0.28 -1.01
CA SER A 202 11.17 0.30 -1.43
C SER A 202 10.35 -0.92 -0.99
N ARG A 203 10.93 -1.91 -0.28
CA ARG A 203 10.22 -3.15 0.10
C ARG A 203 9.01 -2.94 1.01
N TRP A 204 8.95 -1.84 1.76
CA TRP A 204 7.75 -1.48 2.54
C TRP A 204 6.50 -1.36 1.67
N ALA A 205 6.64 -0.96 0.40
CA ALA A 205 5.53 -0.81 -0.52
C ALA A 205 4.85 -2.15 -0.82
N VAL A 206 5.60 -3.27 -0.81
CA VAL A 206 5.04 -4.62 -0.99
C VAL A 206 4.10 -4.97 0.16
N ALA A 207 4.49 -4.66 1.40
CA ALA A 207 3.65 -4.91 2.57
C ALA A 207 2.37 -4.06 2.54
N LEU A 208 2.47 -2.78 2.19
CA LEU A 208 1.29 -1.92 2.06
C LEU A 208 0.38 -2.36 0.90
N PHE A 209 0.95 -2.75 -0.24
CA PHE A 209 0.19 -3.26 -1.37
C PHE A 209 -0.60 -4.52 -0.98
N ALA A 210 0.03 -5.45 -0.27
CA ALA A 210 -0.66 -6.64 0.26
C ALA A 210 -1.76 -6.27 1.25
N LEU A 211 -1.51 -5.31 2.15
CA LEU A 211 -2.49 -4.83 3.13
C LEU A 211 -3.72 -4.20 2.45
N PHE A 212 -3.50 -3.29 1.50
CA PHE A 212 -4.60 -2.66 0.77
C PHE A 212 -5.35 -3.67 -0.12
N GLY A 213 -4.63 -4.60 -0.76
CA GLY A 213 -5.24 -5.70 -1.51
C GLY A 213 -6.15 -6.57 -0.63
N PHE A 214 -5.69 -6.89 0.59
CA PHE A 214 -6.49 -7.60 1.57
C PHE A 214 -7.75 -6.81 1.96
N PHE A 215 -7.63 -5.51 2.27
CA PHE A 215 -8.79 -4.67 2.59
C PHE A 215 -9.78 -4.59 1.43
N ALA A 216 -9.31 -4.42 0.19
CA ALA A 216 -10.17 -4.39 -0.98
C ALA A 216 -10.95 -5.70 -1.12
N LEU A 217 -10.27 -6.84 -1.06
CA LEU A 217 -10.89 -8.16 -1.16
C LEU A 217 -11.89 -8.40 -0.01
N TRP A 218 -11.49 -8.09 1.23
CA TRP A 218 -12.32 -8.26 2.40
C TRP A 218 -13.62 -7.45 2.32
N ASN A 219 -13.53 -6.18 1.93
CA ASN A 219 -14.71 -5.32 1.77
C ASN A 219 -15.63 -5.85 0.67
N VAL A 220 -15.09 -6.26 -0.48
CA VAL A 220 -15.89 -6.82 -1.58
C VAL A 220 -16.64 -8.09 -1.14
N VAL A 221 -15.96 -9.03 -0.47
CA VAL A 221 -16.58 -10.25 0.03
C VAL A 221 -17.70 -9.94 1.03
N ASN A 222 -17.48 -8.99 1.94
CA ASN A 222 -18.50 -8.61 2.92
C ASN A 222 -19.69 -7.89 2.30
N VAL A 223 -19.48 -7.03 1.30
CA VAL A 223 -20.56 -6.41 0.53
C VAL A 223 -21.40 -7.48 -0.17
N ILE A 224 -20.77 -8.45 -0.84
CA ILE A 224 -21.48 -9.57 -1.48
C ILE A 224 -22.28 -10.35 -0.43
N ARG A 225 -21.67 -10.69 0.71
CA ARG A 225 -22.34 -11.41 1.80
C ARG A 225 -23.54 -10.63 2.34
N ILE A 226 -23.39 -9.32 2.52
CA ILE A 226 -24.43 -8.44 3.03
C ILE A 226 -25.54 -8.24 2.01
N LEU A 227 -25.26 -8.20 0.70
CA LEU A 227 -26.30 -7.99 -0.32
C LEU A 227 -27.00 -9.28 -0.76
N ARG A 228 -26.44 -10.45 -0.44
CA ARG A 228 -27.10 -11.73 -0.73
C ARG A 228 -28.51 -11.78 -0.11
N PRO A 229 -29.55 -12.12 -0.89
CA PRO A 229 -30.88 -12.33 -0.34
C PRO A 229 -30.86 -13.56 0.57
N VAL A 230 -31.43 -13.43 1.76
CA VAL A 230 -31.74 -14.57 2.63
C VAL A 230 -32.97 -15.22 2.03
N ARG A 231 -32.83 -16.47 1.57
CA ARG A 231 -33.94 -17.32 1.12
C ARG A 231 -34.41 -18.18 2.27
#